data_AF-A0A0F3NPA1-F1
#
_entry.id   AF-A0A0F3NPA1-F1
#
_cell.length_a   1.000
_cell.length_b   1.000
_cell.length_c   1.000
_cell.angle_alpha   90.00
_cell.angle_beta   90.00
_cell.angle_gamma   90.00
#
_symmetry.space_group_name_H-M   'P 1'
#
loop_
_entity.id
_entity.type
_entity.pdbx_description
1 polymer ?
#
loop_
_entity_poly.entity_id
_entity_poly.type
_entity_poly.pdbx_seq_one_letter_code
_entity_poly.pdbx_strand_id
1 'polypeptide(L)' 'MINNASFHKRPHLKTRIEKDGNILEYLPSYSQDLNPIEKKLFQAKSS' A
#
# COMPACT_ATOMS: atom_id res chain seq x y z
N MET A 1 2.32 6.43 -0.36
CA MET A 1 2.55 5.29 -1.27
C MET A 1 1.98 4.01 -0.65
N ILE A 2 1.19 3.23 -1.41
CA ILE A 2 0.49 2.02 -0.94
C ILE A 2 0.81 0.81 -1.83
N ASN A 3 0.70 -0.40 -1.30
CA ASN A 3 0.92 -1.62 -2.08
C ASN A 3 -0.13 -1.75 -3.22
N ASN A 4 0.25 -2.43 -4.30
CA ASN A 4 -0.54 -2.51 -5.53
C ASN A 4 -1.75 -3.47 -5.46
N ALA A 5 -2.17 -3.90 -4.25
CA ALA A 5 -3.27 -4.84 -4.10
C ALA A 5 -4.58 -4.28 -4.68
N SER A 6 -5.36 -5.16 -5.30
CA SER A 6 -6.65 -4.83 -5.93
C SER A 6 -7.63 -4.14 -4.97
N PHE A 7 -7.54 -4.43 -3.66
CA PHE A 7 -8.36 -3.78 -2.63
C PHE A 7 -8.08 -2.28 -2.50
N HIS A 8 -6.84 -1.83 -2.71
CA HIS A 8 -6.45 -0.41 -2.61
C HIS A 8 -6.77 0.41 -3.87
N LYS A 9 -7.22 -0.26 -4.95
CA LYS A 9 -7.62 0.39 -6.20
C LYS A 9 -9.12 0.68 -6.28
N ARG A 10 -9.86 0.47 -5.19
CA ARG A 10 -11.30 0.73 -5.19
C ARG A 10 -11.58 2.23 -5.37
N PRO A 11 -12.55 2.61 -6.22
CA PRO A 11 -12.81 4.01 -6.55
C PRO A 11 -13.05 4.90 -5.32
N HIS A 12 -13.79 4.40 -4.34
CA HIS A 12 -14.11 5.16 -3.12
C HIS A 12 -12.87 5.52 -2.28
N LEU A 13 -11.84 4.66 -2.24
CA LEU A 13 -10.60 4.93 -1.53
C LEU A 13 -9.81 6.03 -2.24
N LYS A 14 -9.70 5.93 -3.56
CA LYS A 14 -9.03 6.94 -4.39
C LYS A 14 -9.71 8.30 -4.26
N THR A 15 -11.02 8.36 -4.42
CA THR A 15 -11.80 9.60 -4.31
C THR A 15 -11.66 10.27 -2.94
N ARG A 16 -11.60 9.48 -1.86
CA ARG A 16 -11.44 10.05 -0.51
C ARG A 16 -10.07 10.66 -0.30
N ILE A 17 -9.02 9.96 -0.77
CA ILE A 17 -7.63 10.43 -0.64
C ILE A 17 -7.39 11.68 -1.48
N GLU A 18 -7.91 11.72 -2.71
CA GLU A 18 -7.81 12.88 -3.61
C GLU A 18 -8.61 14.09 -3.08
N LYS A 19 -9.78 13.87 -2.46
CA LYS A 19 -10.56 14.94 -1.83
C LYS A 19 -9.83 15.63 -0.68
N ASP A 20 -8.99 14.90 0.04
CA ASP A 20 -8.16 15.44 1.12
C ASP A 20 -6.89 16.13 0.59
N GLY A 21 -6.76 16.29 -0.73
CA GLY A 21 -5.62 16.95 -1.38
C GLY A 21 -4.36 16.07 -1.48
N ASN A 22 -4.47 14.77 -1.21
CA ASN A 22 -3.34 13.86 -1.22
C ASN A 22 -3.22 13.12 -2.57
N ILE A 23 -1.98 12.87 -3.00
CA ILE A 23 -1.69 12.09 -4.20
C ILE A 23 -1.52 10.62 -3.81
N LEU A 24 -2.31 9.74 -4.43
CA LEU A 24 -2.25 8.30 -4.20
C LEU A 24 -1.26 7.63 -5.16
N GLU A 25 -0.08 7.29 -4.64
CA GLU A 25 0.93 6.52 -5.38
C GLU A 25 0.87 5.03 -5.05
N TYR A 26 0.93 4.19 -6.09
CA TYR A 26 0.97 2.73 -5.96
C TYR A 26 2.39 2.22 -6.18
N LEU A 27 2.80 1.26 -5.35
CA LEU A 27 4.04 0.51 -5.56
C LEU A 27 3.97 -0.34 -6.84
N PRO A 28 5.10 -0.62 -7.52
CA PRO A 28 5.14 -1.52 -8.66
C PRO A 28 4.60 -2.93 -8.32
N SER A 29 3.98 -3.59 -9.29
CA SER A 29 3.56 -5.00 -9.17
C SER A 29 4.79 -5.86 -8.87
N TYR A 30 4.76 -6.65 -7.79
CA TYR A 30 5.92 -7.35 -7.18
C TYR A 30 6.80 -6.54 -6.22
N SER A 31 6.18 -5.69 -5.41
CA SER A 31 6.83 -4.97 -4.30
C SER A 31 6.66 -5.66 -2.94
N GLN A 32 6.75 -6.99 -2.88
CA GLN A 32 6.61 -7.73 -1.60
C GLN A 32 7.78 -7.38 -0.65
N ASP A 33 8.99 -7.25 -1.19
CA ASP A 33 10.17 -6.79 -0.44
C ASP A 33 10.17 -5.29 -0.11
N LEU A 34 9.38 -4.48 -0.83
CA LEU A 34 9.31 -3.02 -0.65
C LEU A 34 8.12 -2.59 0.21
N ASN A 35 7.26 -3.50 0.66
CA ASN A 35 6.18 -3.19 1.57
C ASN A 35 6.72 -3.11 3.01
N PRO A 36 6.77 -1.92 3.64
CA PRO A 36 7.31 -1.78 4.99
C PRO A 36 6.54 -2.60 6.03
N ILE A 37 5.25 -2.89 5.75
CA ILE A 37 4.38 -3.69 6.62
C ILE A 37 4.79 -5.16 6.59
N GLU A 38 5.08 -5.72 5.41
CA GLU A 38 5.51 -7.12 5.28
C GLU A 38 6.90 -7.34 5.86
N LYS A 39 7.81 -6.38 5.69
CA LYS A 39 9.12 -6.40 6.35
C LYS A 39 9.00 -6.42 7.87
N LYS A 40 8.13 -5.59 8.44
CA LYS A 40 7.85 -5.60 9.89
C LYS A 40 7.22 -6.91 10.35
N LEU A 41 6.30 -7.48 9.56
CA LEU A 41 5.67 -8.76 9.86
C LEU A 41 6.66 -9.93 9.81
N PHE A 42 7.58 -9.94 8.83
CA PHE A 42 8.64 -10.93 8.72
C PHE A 42 9.58 -10.89 9.93
N GLN A 43 9.97 -9.68 10.37
CA GLN A 43 10.77 -9.50 11.58
C GLN A 43 10.05 -10.05 12.82
N ALA A 44 8.76 -9.74 12.98
CA ALA A 44 7.95 -10.20 14.11
C ALA A 44 7.72 -11.73 14.13
N LYS A 45 7.69 -12.39 12.96
CA LYS A 45 7.56 -13.85 12.84
C LYS A 45 8.87 -14.60 13.02
N SER A 46 10.01 -13.91 12.90
CA SER A 46 11.35 -14.48 13.04
C SER A 46 11.89 -14.35 14.47
N SER A 47 11.03 -14.01 15.45
CA SER A 47 11.34 -13.89 16.88
C SER A 47 10.64 -14.98 17.69
#